data_AF-A2DGM2-F1
#
_entry.id   AF-A2DGM2-F1
#
_cell.length_a   1.000
_cell.length_b   1.000
_cell.length_c   1.000
_cell.angle_alpha   90.00
_cell.angle_beta   90.00
_cell.angle_gamma   90.00
#
_symmetry.space_group_name_H-M   'P 1'
#
loop_
_entity.id
_entity.type
_entity.pdbx_description
1 polymer ?
#
loop_
_entity_poly.entity_id
_entity_poly.type
_entity_poly.pdbx_seq_one_letter_code
_entity_poly.pdbx_strand_id
1 'polypeptide(L)'
;MLMNLKDISYLYLAKLISDDYHIKEVNNVVLISIFLFYKEYGINLNKSADVKKYNFDNLDILTENTIYRAIMHNDLENFVAFTERDEFDKDQTLPCDLYPSSYIAFSLLELCCYHGAVNCFKFLRTKFNSEITRKCLQFSFL
;
A
#
# COMPACT_ATOMS: atom_id res chain seq x y z
N MET A 1 15.15 -15.07 8.57
CA MET A 1 13.74 -14.71 8.81
C MET A 1 13.10 -14.61 7.44
N LEU A 2 12.46 -15.69 6.98
CA LEU A 2 11.87 -15.76 5.65
C LEU A 2 10.65 -14.84 5.63
N MET A 3 10.76 -13.67 4.98
CA MET A 3 9.58 -12.95 4.53
C MET A 3 8.81 -13.91 3.62
N ASN A 4 7.59 -14.28 4.04
CA ASN A 4 6.72 -15.10 3.23
C ASN A 4 6.51 -14.41 1.88
N LEU A 5 6.87 -15.09 0.80
CA LEU A 5 6.74 -14.65 -0.61
C LEU A 5 5.30 -14.34 -1.07
N LYS A 6 4.31 -14.28 -0.17
CA LYS A 6 2.89 -14.26 -0.49
C LYS A 6 2.21 -12.90 -0.41
N ASP A 7 2.78 -11.92 0.27
CA ASP A 7 1.95 -10.80 0.74
C ASP A 7 1.97 -9.55 -0.15
N ILE A 8 2.78 -9.53 -1.23
CA ILE A 8 2.58 -8.57 -2.34
C ILE A 8 2.83 -9.29 -3.67
N SER A 9 1.87 -10.13 -4.07
CA SER A 9 1.94 -10.91 -5.33
C SER A 9 2.31 -10.02 -6.53
N TYR A 10 1.71 -8.83 -6.64
CA TYR A 10 1.95 -7.91 -7.76
C TYR A 10 3.35 -7.30 -7.77
N LEU A 11 3.90 -6.92 -6.62
CA LEU A 11 5.25 -6.35 -6.52
C LEU A 11 6.30 -7.41 -6.84
N TYR A 12 6.11 -8.63 -6.33
CA TYR A 12 6.98 -9.75 -6.64
C TYR A 12 6.92 -10.13 -8.14
N LEU A 13 5.71 -10.20 -8.71
CA LEU A 13 5.55 -10.44 -10.16
C LEU A 13 6.20 -9.34 -10.99
N ALA A 14 6.01 -8.07 -10.62
CA ALA A 14 6.67 -6.95 -11.28
C ALA A 14 8.19 -7.07 -11.19
N LYS A 15 8.73 -7.52 -10.05
CA LYS A 15 10.17 -7.77 -9.87
C LYS A 15 10.67 -8.88 -10.79
N LEU A 16 9.94 -10.00 -10.89
CA LEU A 16 10.29 -11.09 -11.80
C LEU A 16 10.34 -10.61 -13.26
N ILE A 17 9.34 -9.85 -13.69
CA ILE A 17 9.30 -9.26 -15.04
C ILE A 17 10.46 -8.28 -15.24
N SER A 18 10.72 -7.43 -14.24
CA SER A 18 11.84 -6.47 -14.28
C SER A 18 13.18 -7.17 -14.46
N ASP A 19 13.40 -8.27 -13.74
CA ASP A 19 14.64 -9.06 -13.81
C ASP A 19 14.80 -9.77 -15.14
N ASP A 20 13.74 -10.45 -15.60
CA ASP A 20 13.74 -11.25 -16.83
C ASP A 20 13.97 -10.38 -18.08
N TYR A 21 13.39 -9.18 -18.10
CA TYR A 21 13.53 -8.24 -19.21
C TYR A 21 14.64 -7.19 -18.99
N HIS A 22 15.39 -7.28 -17.89
CA HIS A 22 16.44 -6.34 -17.50
C HIS A 22 15.99 -4.87 -17.54
N ILE A 23 14.79 -4.60 -17.03
CA ILE A 23 14.21 -3.26 -16.99
C ILE A 23 15.05 -2.38 -16.06
N LYS A 24 15.58 -1.28 -16.61
CA LYS A 24 16.36 -0.29 -15.84
C LYS A 24 15.55 0.92 -15.42
N GLU A 25 14.54 1.28 -16.20
CA GLU A 25 13.73 2.48 -16.03
C GLU A 25 12.31 2.21 -16.52
N VAL A 26 11.32 2.80 -15.86
CA VAL A 26 9.92 2.75 -16.29
C VAL A 26 9.33 4.17 -16.30
N ASN A 27 8.59 4.51 -17.34
CA ASN A 27 7.86 5.77 -17.43
C ASN A 27 6.41 5.60 -16.94
N ASN A 28 5.80 6.66 -16.42
CA ASN A 28 4.39 6.72 -16.03
C ASN A 28 3.98 5.70 -14.94
N VAL A 29 4.87 5.42 -13.98
CA VAL A 29 4.57 4.55 -12.83
C VAL A 29 4.09 5.40 -11.66
N VAL A 30 3.12 4.87 -10.91
CA VAL A 30 2.60 5.49 -9.69
C VAL A 30 3.70 5.52 -8.61
N LEU A 31 3.78 6.61 -7.85
CA LEU A 31 4.82 6.84 -6.84
C LEU A 31 4.92 5.71 -5.81
N ILE A 32 3.79 5.18 -5.34
CA ILE A 32 3.77 4.05 -4.40
C ILE A 32 4.55 2.84 -4.94
N SER A 33 4.41 2.52 -6.23
CA SER A 33 5.09 1.37 -6.84
C SER A 33 6.60 1.59 -6.92
N ILE A 34 7.05 2.81 -7.27
CA ILE A 34 8.48 3.18 -7.28
C ILE A 34 9.07 3.06 -5.88
N PHE A 35 8.35 3.58 -4.88
CA PHE A 35 8.78 3.49 -3.48
C PHE A 35 8.92 2.05 -3.02
N LEU A 36 7.93 1.20 -3.28
CA LEU A 36 7.96 -0.20 -2.87
C LEU A 36 9.12 -0.96 -3.52
N PHE A 37 9.39 -0.73 -4.81
CA PHE A 37 10.55 -1.31 -5.48
C PHE A 37 11.88 -0.89 -4.85
N TYR A 38 12.00 0.39 -4.50
CA TYR A 38 13.19 0.91 -3.86
C TYR A 38 13.35 0.32 -2.45
N LYS A 39 12.27 0.26 -1.66
CA LYS A 39 12.31 -0.21 -0.27
C LYS A 39 12.59 -1.72 -0.18
N GLU A 40 11.96 -2.52 -1.01
CA GLU A 40 12.06 -3.99 -0.96
C GLU A 40 13.29 -4.53 -1.69
N TYR A 41 13.67 -3.91 -2.82
CA TYR A 41 14.73 -4.44 -3.69
C TYR A 41 15.94 -3.52 -3.83
N GLY A 42 15.90 -2.29 -3.31
CA GLY A 42 16.96 -1.30 -3.51
C GLY A 42 17.03 -0.76 -4.94
N ILE A 43 15.99 -0.98 -5.76
CA ILE A 43 15.98 -0.60 -7.18
C ILE A 43 15.14 0.66 -7.37
N ASN A 44 15.75 1.69 -7.94
CA ASN A 44 15.03 2.90 -8.35
C ASN A 44 14.65 2.80 -9.83
N LEU A 45 13.36 2.61 -10.11
CA LEU A 45 12.82 2.52 -11.47
C LEU A 45 12.46 3.89 -12.09
N ASN A 46 12.58 4.98 -11.34
CA ASN A 46 12.22 6.30 -11.83
C ASN A 46 13.31 6.90 -12.74
N LYS A 47 12.90 7.35 -13.92
CA LYS A 47 13.78 8.03 -14.89
C LYS A 47 14.05 9.49 -14.55
N SER A 48 13.17 10.16 -13.81
CA SER A 48 13.32 11.59 -13.56
C SER A 48 14.32 11.86 -12.44
N ALA A 49 15.25 12.80 -12.65
CA ALA A 49 16.15 13.33 -11.63
C ALA A 49 15.39 14.02 -10.45
N ASP A 50 14.06 14.10 -10.56
CA ASP A 50 13.12 14.69 -9.61
C ASP A 50 12.73 13.75 -8.46
N VAL A 51 13.43 12.63 -8.24
CA VAL A 51 13.29 11.85 -6.99
C VAL A 51 13.47 12.75 -5.76
N LYS A 52 14.33 13.78 -5.87
CA LYS A 52 14.51 14.82 -4.84
C LYS A 52 13.30 15.76 -4.65
N LYS A 53 12.35 15.78 -5.58
CA LYS A 53 11.17 16.66 -5.56
C LYS A 53 9.97 16.02 -4.88
N TYR A 54 9.91 14.69 -4.85
CA TYR A 54 8.92 13.98 -4.04
C TYR A 54 9.48 13.88 -2.63
N ASN A 55 8.95 14.72 -1.74
CA ASN A 55 9.38 14.70 -0.36
C ASN A 55 8.94 13.36 0.26
N PHE A 56 9.88 12.44 0.33
CA PHE A 56 9.72 11.12 0.90
C PHE A 56 9.40 11.17 2.41
N ASP A 57 9.38 12.35 3.01
CA ASP A 57 8.87 12.59 4.37
C ASP A 57 7.43 12.07 4.56
N ASN A 58 6.58 12.09 3.52
CA ASN A 58 5.23 11.49 3.57
C ASN A 58 5.23 9.95 3.51
N LEU A 59 6.38 9.32 3.22
CA LEU A 59 6.51 7.86 3.20
C LEU A 59 6.70 7.25 4.58
N ASP A 60 7.07 8.04 5.59
CA ASP A 60 7.11 7.57 6.98
C ASP A 60 5.74 7.06 7.44
N ILE A 61 4.64 7.53 6.82
CA ILE A 61 3.31 7.02 7.10
C ILE A 61 3.15 5.55 6.66
N LEU A 62 3.96 5.10 5.69
CA LEU A 62 4.03 3.73 5.21
C LEU A 62 5.25 2.95 5.76
N THR A 63 6.05 3.54 6.67
CA THR A 63 7.18 2.84 7.28
C THR A 63 6.76 1.90 8.40
N GLU A 64 7.75 1.34 9.11
CA GLU A 64 7.57 0.26 10.06
C GLU A 64 6.62 0.63 11.21
N ASN A 65 5.70 -0.29 11.52
CA ASN A 65 4.76 -0.20 12.64
C ASN A 65 3.59 0.80 12.48
N THR A 66 3.02 0.92 11.27
CA THR A 66 1.73 1.60 11.05
C THR A 66 0.62 0.63 10.64
N ILE A 67 -0.64 1.01 10.89
CA ILE A 67 -1.82 0.26 10.42
C ILE A 67 -1.85 0.15 8.88
N TYR A 68 -1.29 1.14 8.18
CA TYR A 68 -1.18 1.14 6.73
C TYR A 68 -0.21 0.09 6.21
N ARG A 69 0.91 -0.13 6.91
CA ARG A 69 1.81 -1.27 6.63
C ARG A 69 1.12 -2.60 6.87
N ALA A 70 0.34 -2.72 7.94
CA ALA A 70 -0.44 -3.92 8.20
C ALA A 70 -1.45 -4.20 7.06
N ILE A 71 -2.10 -3.16 6.52
CA ILE A 71 -2.94 -3.29 5.32
C ILE A 71 -2.10 -3.73 4.10
N MET A 72 -0.99 -3.05 3.83
CA MET A 72 -0.16 -3.30 2.65
C MET A 72 0.32 -4.75 2.53
N HIS A 73 0.61 -5.40 3.67
CA HIS A 73 1.02 -6.80 3.72
C HIS A 73 -0.10 -7.75 4.15
N ASN A 74 -1.36 -7.31 4.20
CA ASN A 74 -2.50 -8.11 4.64
C ASN A 74 -2.28 -8.80 6.01
N ASP A 75 -1.54 -8.14 6.89
CA ASP A 75 -1.14 -8.62 8.21
C ASP A 75 -2.26 -8.37 9.21
N LEU A 76 -3.14 -9.37 9.34
CA LEU A 76 -4.32 -9.29 10.20
C LEU A 76 -3.96 -9.14 11.68
N GLU A 77 -2.90 -9.80 12.15
CA GLU A 77 -2.54 -9.80 13.57
C GLU A 77 -2.15 -8.40 14.03
N ASN A 78 -1.21 -7.77 13.31
CA ASN A 78 -0.83 -6.39 13.59
C ASN A 78 -2.00 -5.43 13.36
N PHE A 79 -2.80 -5.64 12.30
CA PHE A 79 -3.96 -4.79 12.04
C PHE A 79 -4.93 -4.78 13.22
N VAL A 80 -5.30 -5.94 13.76
CA VAL A 80 -6.18 -6.06 14.93
C VAL A 80 -5.58 -5.33 16.13
N ALA A 81 -4.29 -5.53 16.40
CA ALA A 81 -3.60 -4.86 17.50
C ALA A 81 -3.61 -3.32 17.37
N PHE A 82 -3.61 -2.77 16.15
CA PHE A 82 -3.82 -1.32 15.95
C PHE A 82 -5.26 -0.89 16.25
N THR A 83 -6.24 -1.71 15.89
CA THR A 83 -7.66 -1.37 16.08
C THR A 83 -8.12 -1.43 17.54
N GLU A 84 -7.34 -2.06 18.41
CA GLU A 84 -7.61 -2.16 19.85
C GLU A 84 -7.00 -1.03 20.68
N ARG A 85 -6.23 -0.11 20.06
CA ARG A 85 -5.66 1.05 20.74
C ARG A 85 -6.74 2.11 20.99
N ASP A 86 -6.63 2.82 22.11
CA ASP A 86 -7.60 3.86 22.50
C ASP A 86 -7.67 5.01 21.47
N GLU A 87 -6.58 5.27 20.75
CA GLU A 87 -6.49 6.30 19.73
C GLU A 87 -6.98 5.84 18.34
N PHE A 88 -7.46 4.61 18.20
CA PHE A 88 -7.94 4.10 16.93
C PHE A 88 -9.24 4.79 16.50
N ASP A 89 -9.17 5.49 15.38
CA ASP A 89 -10.33 6.00 14.66
C ASP A 89 -10.67 5.07 13.48
N LYS A 90 -11.87 4.48 13.51
CA LYS A 90 -12.38 3.58 12.46
C LYS A 90 -12.66 4.32 11.14
N ASP A 91 -12.92 5.62 11.22
CA ASP A 91 -13.26 6.49 10.10
C ASP A 91 -12.02 7.29 9.63
N GLN A 92 -10.84 6.97 10.17
CA GLN A 92 -9.59 7.60 9.76
C GLN A 92 -9.34 7.42 8.26
N THR A 93 -8.77 8.47 7.68
CA THR A 93 -8.38 8.47 6.27
C THR A 93 -6.93 8.83 6.11
N LEU A 94 -6.32 8.31 5.04
CA LEU A 94 -4.95 8.59 4.67
C LEU A 94 -4.92 9.58 3.50
N PRO A 95 -4.64 10.87 3.72
CA PRO A 95 -4.26 11.79 2.65
C PRO A 95 -2.85 11.41 2.21
N CYS A 96 -2.70 10.91 0.98
CA CYS A 96 -1.40 10.42 0.53
C CYS A 96 -1.21 10.61 -0.96
N ASP A 97 -0.23 11.44 -1.30
CA ASP A 97 0.17 11.75 -2.68
C ASP A 97 0.77 10.55 -3.44
N LEU A 98 1.01 9.44 -2.74
CA LEU A 98 1.64 8.25 -3.32
C LEU A 98 0.67 7.41 -4.15
N TYR A 99 -0.64 7.53 -3.88
CA TYR A 99 -1.67 6.83 -4.61
C TYR A 99 -2.19 7.71 -5.76
N PRO A 100 -2.73 7.11 -6.84
CA PRO A 100 -3.34 7.86 -7.94
C PRO A 100 -4.51 8.70 -7.40
N SER A 101 -4.66 9.92 -7.90
CA SER A 101 -5.66 10.90 -7.39
C SER A 101 -5.31 11.44 -5.99
N SER A 102 -4.12 12.04 -5.88
CA SER A 102 -3.54 12.63 -4.66
C SER A 102 -4.40 13.67 -3.93
N TYR A 103 -5.47 14.17 -4.55
CA TYR A 103 -6.39 15.14 -3.96
C TYR A 103 -7.44 14.51 -3.04
N ILE A 104 -7.51 13.17 -2.92
CA ILE A 104 -8.57 12.50 -2.15
C ILE A 104 -7.95 11.51 -1.15
N ALA A 105 -8.29 11.68 0.13
CA ALA A 105 -7.93 10.74 1.17
C ALA A 105 -8.64 9.39 0.99
N PHE A 106 -8.00 8.31 1.42
CA PHE A 106 -8.54 6.95 1.35
C PHE A 106 -8.89 6.42 2.72
N SER A 107 -10.04 5.74 2.84
CA SER A 107 -10.38 5.02 4.08
C SER A 107 -9.54 3.75 4.21
N LEU A 108 -9.46 3.19 5.43
CA LEU A 108 -8.79 1.91 5.66
C LEU A 108 -9.35 0.79 4.77
N LEU A 109 -10.67 0.77 4.51
CA LEU A 109 -11.30 -0.23 3.67
C LEU A 109 -10.92 -0.07 2.19
N GLU A 110 -10.85 1.16 1.70
CA GLU A 110 -10.41 1.46 0.33
C GLU A 110 -8.94 1.08 0.13
N LEU A 111 -8.08 1.33 1.12
CA LEU A 111 -6.69 0.87 1.11
C LEU A 111 -6.60 -0.66 1.09
N CYS A 112 -7.47 -1.36 1.83
CA CYS A 112 -7.51 -2.82 1.76
C CYS A 112 -7.83 -3.31 0.35
N CYS A 113 -8.76 -2.67 -0.37
CA CYS A 113 -9.04 -3.01 -1.77
C CYS A 113 -7.83 -2.73 -2.67
N TYR A 114 -7.15 -1.60 -2.49
CA TYR A 114 -5.99 -1.23 -3.31
C TYR A 114 -4.83 -2.23 -3.17
N HIS A 115 -4.56 -2.70 -1.95
CA HIS A 115 -3.45 -3.62 -1.67
C HIS A 115 -3.85 -5.10 -1.71
N GLY A 116 -5.11 -5.42 -1.95
CA GLY A 116 -5.59 -6.81 -1.90
C GLY A 116 -5.58 -7.41 -0.48
N ALA A 117 -5.73 -6.59 0.56
CA ALA A 117 -5.69 -6.99 1.96
C ALA A 117 -7.01 -7.65 2.42
N VAL A 118 -7.30 -8.85 1.90
CA VAL A 118 -8.59 -9.55 2.09
C VAL A 118 -8.92 -9.79 3.56
N ASN A 119 -7.92 -10.07 4.41
CA ASN A 119 -8.15 -10.37 5.82
C ASN A 119 -8.52 -9.09 6.58
N CYS A 120 -7.76 -8.01 6.38
CA CYS A 120 -8.04 -6.70 6.97
C CYS A 120 -9.39 -6.15 6.48
N PHE A 121 -9.72 -6.32 5.19
CA PHE A 121 -11.01 -5.96 4.61
C PHE A 121 -12.18 -6.66 5.33
N LYS A 122 -12.10 -7.99 5.47
CA LYS A 122 -13.13 -8.81 6.13
C LYS A 122 -13.31 -8.40 7.59
N PHE A 123 -12.20 -8.12 8.27
CA PHE A 123 -12.24 -7.65 9.65
C PHE A 123 -12.96 -6.31 9.77
N LEU A 124 -12.60 -5.31 8.96
CA LEU A 124 -13.26 -3.99 8.96
C LEU A 124 -14.78 -4.10 8.71
N ARG A 125 -15.18 -4.92 7.72
CA ARG A 125 -16.60 -5.18 7.42
C ARG A 125 -17.34 -5.86 8.58
N THR A 126 -16.69 -6.80 9.25
CA THR A 126 -17.35 -7.60 10.31
C THR A 126 -17.40 -6.84 11.63
N LYS A 127 -16.29 -6.20 12.02
CA LYS A 127 -16.15 -5.55 13.33
C LYS A 127 -16.77 -4.15 13.36
N PHE A 128 -16.57 -3.36 12.30
CA PHE A 128 -16.95 -1.95 12.27
C PHE A 128 -18.07 -1.63 11.29
N ASN A 129 -18.52 -2.62 10.50
CA ASN A 129 -19.50 -2.43 9.43
C ASN A 129 -19.09 -1.33 8.42
N SER A 130 -17.79 -1.14 8.20
CA SER A 130 -17.23 -0.08 7.35
C SER A 130 -17.83 -0.09 5.95
N GLU A 131 -18.40 1.01 5.47
CA GLU A 131 -19.14 1.08 4.20
C GLU A 131 -18.29 0.69 2.98
N ILE A 132 -18.85 -0.14 2.08
CA ILE A 132 -18.22 -0.44 0.79
C ILE A 132 -18.51 0.73 -0.16
N THR A 133 -17.47 1.51 -0.47
CA THR A 133 -17.60 2.67 -1.34
C THR A 133 -17.43 2.31 -2.82
N ARG A 134 -17.76 3.24 -3.72
CA ARG A 134 -17.45 3.08 -5.16
C ARG A 134 -15.95 2.92 -5.42
N LYS A 135 -15.09 3.56 -4.63
CA LYS A 135 -13.63 3.40 -4.76
C LYS A 135 -13.16 2.00 -4.37
N CYS A 136 -13.79 1.39 -3.37
CA CYS A 136 -13.52 -0.02 -3.03
C CYS A 136 -13.67 -0.93 -4.27
N LEU A 137 -14.71 -0.69 -5.08
CA LEU A 137 -14.96 -1.42 -6.32
C LEU A 137 -13.97 -1.10 -7.44
N GLN A 138 -13.51 0.17 -7.52
CA GLN A 138 -12.49 0.59 -8.49
C GLN A 138 -11.12 0.01 -8.18
N PHE A 139 -10.83 -0.27 -6.92
CA PHE A 139 -9.53 -0.80 -6.49
C PHE A 139 -9.50 -2.33 -6.40
N SER A 140 -10.65 -2.99 -6.33
CA SER A 140 -10.77 -4.44 -6.20
C SER A 140 -10.53 -5.22 -7.51
N PHE A 141 -9.58 -4.82 -8.35
CA PHE A 141 -9.29 -5.56 -9.58
C PHE A 141 -8.66 -6.94 -9.25
N LEU A 142 -9.15 -7.95 -9.99
CA LEU A 142 -8.85 -9.39 -9.86
C LEU A 142 -7.43 -9.76 -10.25
#